data_AF-A0A4Z0QM00-F1
#
_entry.id   AF-A0A4Z0QM00-F1
#
_cell.length_a   1.000
_cell.length_b   1.000
_cell.length_c   1.000
_cell.angle_alpha   90.00
_cell.angle_beta   90.00
_cell.angle_gamma   90.00
#
_symmetry.space_group_name_H-M   'P 1'
#
loop_
_entity.id
_entity.type
_entity.pdbx_description
1 polymer ?
#
loop_
_entity_poly.entity_id
_entity_poly.type
_entity_poly.pdbx_seq_one_letter_code
_entity_poly.pdbx_strand_id
1 'polypeptide(L)'
;MNILQTKKTFCSDTVLWSSCCALFCLYAIWLSCYGINDWSIRTQERFWNKMGFISIILAIGSVIFWLSKKKIAKVKEVKSGLTILHLRESHIALGWISFAIGLGHSIFFIVNDLGRPSRNFTGYIALIIMLLVILSGAMYKHKVLKVSVIKQWHLVIACVLVGIMLVHI
;
A
#
# COMPACT_ATOMS: atom_id res chain seq x y z
N MET A 1 15.57 -16.60 -35.44
CA MET A 1 14.30 -16.00 -35.00
C MET A 1 13.39 -17.12 -34.55
N ASN A 2 13.25 -17.34 -33.24
CA ASN A 2 12.27 -18.27 -32.70
C ASN A 2 11.36 -17.52 -31.74
N ILE A 3 10.08 -17.61 -32.06
CA ILE A 3 8.94 -16.93 -31.46
C ILE A 3 8.76 -17.54 -30.07
N LEU A 4 9.21 -16.83 -29.03
CA LEU A 4 8.75 -17.08 -27.67
C LEU A 4 7.27 -16.70 -27.62
N GLN A 5 6.41 -17.67 -27.91
CA GLN A 5 5.00 -17.68 -27.53
C GLN A 5 4.94 -17.57 -26.00
N THR A 6 4.93 -16.34 -25.50
CA THR A 6 4.44 -16.07 -24.15
C THR A 6 2.95 -16.38 -24.18
N LYS A 7 2.60 -17.55 -23.64
CA LYS A 7 1.23 -17.90 -23.26
C LYS A 7 0.60 -16.66 -22.62
N LYS A 8 -0.39 -16.06 -23.29
CA LYS A 8 -1.30 -15.08 -22.68
C LYS A 8 -2.07 -15.82 -21.59
N THR A 9 -1.53 -15.83 -20.37
CA THR A 9 -2.33 -16.12 -19.18
C THR A 9 -3.46 -15.09 -19.15
N PHE A 10 -4.70 -15.58 -19.16
CA PHE A 10 -5.92 -14.82 -19.41
C PHE A 10 -6.25 -13.79 -18.31
N CYS A 11 -5.42 -13.71 -17.27
CA CYS A 11 -5.50 -12.71 -16.22
C CYS A 11 -4.06 -12.26 -15.92
N SER A 12 -3.74 -10.99 -16.16
CA SER A 12 -2.45 -10.42 -15.74
C SER A 12 -2.31 -10.58 -14.24
N ASP A 13 -1.14 -10.99 -13.73
CA ASP A 13 -0.87 -11.12 -12.29
C ASP A 13 -1.27 -9.87 -11.50
N THR A 14 -1.19 -8.69 -12.14
CA THR A 14 -1.65 -7.42 -11.57
C THR A 14 -3.16 -7.40 -11.31
N VAL A 15 -3.97 -7.97 -12.21
CA VAL A 15 -5.43 -8.05 -12.06
C VAL A 15 -5.78 -8.99 -10.92
N LEU A 16 -5.14 -10.16 -10.85
CA LEU A 16 -5.33 -11.10 -9.74
C LEU A 16 -5.01 -10.45 -8.38
N TRP A 17 -3.85 -9.81 -8.26
CA TRP A 17 -3.46 -9.11 -7.03
C TRP A 17 -4.40 -7.96 -6.69
N SER A 18 -4.83 -7.18 -7.68
CA SER A 18 -5.76 -6.07 -7.47
C SER A 18 -7.14 -6.57 -7.03
N SER A 19 -7.62 -7.68 -7.60
CA SER A 19 -8.85 -8.36 -7.19
C SER A 19 -8.77 -8.93 -5.78
N CYS A 20 -7.66 -9.58 -5.42
CA CYS A 20 -7.44 -10.07 -4.06
C CYS A 20 -7.40 -8.92 -3.04
N CYS A 21 -6.70 -7.82 -3.36
CA CYS A 21 -6.67 -6.64 -2.50
C CYS A 21 -8.03 -5.96 -2.41
N ALA A 22 -8.80 -5.89 -3.50
CA ALA A 22 -10.16 -5.35 -3.48
C ALA A 22 -11.10 -6.20 -2.63
N LEU A 23 -11.04 -7.53 -2.75
CA LEU A 23 -11.80 -8.45 -1.89
C LEU A 23 -11.38 -8.32 -0.43
N PHE A 24 -10.07 -8.17 -0.16
CA PHE A 24 -9.58 -7.93 1.19
C PHE A 24 -10.03 -6.58 1.75
N CYS A 25 -10.04 -5.51 0.93
CA CYS A 25 -10.62 -4.22 1.30
C CYS A 25 -12.10 -4.36 1.64
N LEU A 26 -12.89 -5.00 0.78
CA LEU A 26 -14.32 -5.22 0.99
C LEU A 26 -14.57 -6.04 2.26
N TYR A 27 -13.78 -7.08 2.49
CA TYR A 27 -13.84 -7.88 3.70
C TYR A 27 -13.45 -7.07 4.94
N ALA A 28 -12.38 -6.28 4.87
CA ALA A 28 -11.95 -5.41 5.97
C ALA A 28 -13.02 -4.36 6.29
N ILE A 29 -13.64 -3.75 5.28
CA ILE A 29 -14.76 -2.80 5.44
C ILE A 29 -15.97 -3.50 6.07
N TRP A 30 -16.35 -4.66 5.56
CA TRP A 30 -17.45 -5.44 6.12
C TRP A 30 -17.18 -5.82 7.58
N LEU A 31 -15.94 -6.21 7.90
CA LEU A 31 -15.53 -6.50 9.27
C LEU A 31 -15.60 -5.24 10.15
N SER A 32 -15.14 -4.09 9.65
CA SER A 32 -15.20 -2.79 10.35
C SER A 32 -16.63 -2.31 10.63
N CYS A 33 -17.57 -2.60 9.72
CA CYS A 33 -18.96 -2.13 9.80
C CYS A 33 -19.93 -3.11 10.46
N TYR A 34 -19.71 -4.43 10.31
CA TYR A 34 -20.71 -5.45 10.63
C TYR A 34 -20.13 -6.73 11.26
N GLY A 35 -18.90 -7.12 10.93
CA GLY A 35 -18.38 -8.48 11.20
C GLY A 35 -17.91 -8.77 12.62
N ILE A 36 -17.82 -7.77 13.51
CA ILE A 36 -17.29 -7.92 14.89
C ILE A 36 -18.19 -7.30 15.96
N ASN A 37 -19.49 -7.19 15.69
CA ASN A 37 -20.45 -6.59 16.61
C ASN A 37 -20.50 -7.29 17.99
N ASP A 38 -20.21 -8.60 18.05
CA ASP A 38 -20.20 -9.36 19.30
C ASP A 38 -18.92 -9.16 20.14
N TRP A 39 -17.91 -8.49 19.61
CA TRP A 39 -16.67 -8.21 20.34
C TRP A 39 -16.85 -6.98 21.23
N SER A 40 -16.22 -6.99 22.40
CA SER A 40 -16.14 -5.77 23.21
C SER A 40 -15.44 -4.64 22.44
N ILE A 41 -15.88 -3.39 22.65
CA ILE A 41 -15.30 -2.19 22.02
C ILE A 41 -13.77 -2.17 22.18
N ARG A 42 -13.27 -2.51 23.38
CA ARG A 42 -11.83 -2.58 23.67
C ARG A 42 -11.11 -3.63 22.84
N THR A 43 -11.74 -4.77 22.56
CA THR A 43 -11.17 -5.83 21.71
C THR A 43 -11.09 -5.36 20.26
N GLN A 44 -12.16 -4.75 19.75
CA GLN A 44 -12.20 -4.21 18.39
C GLN A 44 -11.14 -3.11 18.20
N GLU A 45 -11.05 -2.16 19.13
CA GLU A 45 -10.05 -1.09 19.09
C GLU A 45 -8.62 -1.63 19.08
N ARG A 46 -8.31 -2.61 19.95
CA ARG A 46 -6.98 -3.25 19.97
C ARG A 46 -6.66 -3.98 18.68
N PHE A 47 -7.64 -4.67 18.10
CA PHE A 47 -7.47 -5.35 16.82
C PHE A 47 -7.13 -4.34 15.72
N TRP A 48 -7.95 -3.30 15.58
CA TRP A 48 -7.73 -2.29 14.53
C TRP A 48 -6.49 -1.45 14.74
N ASN A 49 -6.08 -1.17 15.98
CA ASN A 49 -4.78 -0.55 16.27
C ASN A 49 -3.61 -1.44 15.81
N LYS A 50 -3.68 -2.76 16.05
CA LYS A 50 -2.67 -3.71 15.55
C LYS A 50 -2.65 -3.76 14.02
N MET A 51 -3.82 -3.75 13.38
CA MET A 51 -3.93 -3.71 11.92
C MET A 51 -3.32 -2.42 11.36
N GLY A 52 -3.60 -1.27 11.96
CA GLY A 52 -2.96 0.01 11.60
C GLY A 52 -1.43 -0.05 11.72
N PHE A 53 -0.91 -0.61 12.81
CA PHE A 53 0.53 -0.83 12.98
C PHE A 53 1.14 -1.75 11.92
N ILE A 54 0.47 -2.87 11.58
CA ILE A 54 0.89 -3.77 10.50
C ILE A 54 0.92 -3.04 9.16
N SER A 55 -0.09 -2.20 8.87
CA SER A 55 -0.11 -1.37 7.65
C SER A 55 1.13 -0.47 7.55
N ILE A 56 1.55 0.16 8.66
CA ILE A 56 2.76 0.98 8.72
C ILE A 56 4.02 0.17 8.40
N ILE A 57 4.18 -1.02 9.03
CA ILE A 57 5.33 -1.90 8.77
C ILE A 57 5.41 -2.27 7.29
N LEU A 58 4.27 -2.62 6.68
CA LEU A 58 4.20 -2.98 5.26
C LEU A 58 4.51 -1.78 4.35
N ALA A 59 4.07 -0.56 4.70
CA ALA A 59 4.42 0.65 3.97
C ALA A 59 5.92 0.94 4.01
N ILE A 60 6.54 0.86 5.19
CA ILE A 60 7.98 1.04 5.37
C ILE A 60 8.76 -0.03 4.60
N GLY A 61 8.35 -1.29 4.73
CA GLY A 61 8.92 -2.41 3.99
C GLY A 61 8.86 -2.19 2.47
N SER A 62 7.71 -1.74 1.97
CA SER A 62 7.51 -1.39 0.55
C SER A 62 8.54 -0.34 0.08
N VAL A 63 8.77 0.73 0.84
CA VAL A 63 9.77 1.76 0.51
C VAL A 63 11.19 1.19 0.53
N ILE A 64 11.53 0.36 1.52
CA ILE A 64 12.84 -0.31 1.62
C ILE A 64 13.11 -1.18 0.40
N PHE A 65 12.14 -1.99 -0.05
CA PHE A 65 12.27 -2.81 -1.26
C PHE A 65 12.56 -1.95 -2.49
N TRP A 66 11.87 -0.81 -2.63
CA TRP A 66 12.11 0.13 -3.73
C TRP A 66 13.51 0.75 -3.71
N LEU A 67 14.00 1.16 -2.54
CA LEU A 67 15.36 1.72 -2.40
C LEU A 67 16.43 0.65 -2.63
N SER A 68 16.18 -0.59 -2.19
CA SER A 68 17.10 -1.72 -2.36
C SER A 68 17.34 -2.03 -3.84
N LYS A 69 16.31 -1.90 -4.69
CA LYS A 69 16.46 -1.99 -6.15
C LYS A 69 17.51 -1.03 -6.70
N LYS A 70 17.59 0.22 -6.19
CA LYS A 70 18.61 1.19 -6.63
C LYS A 70 20.04 0.77 -6.26
N LYS A 71 20.23 0.20 -5.06
CA LYS A 71 21.54 -0.29 -4.61
C LYS A 71 21.98 -1.51 -5.42
N ILE A 72 21.10 -2.49 -5.60
CA ILE A 72 21.41 -3.73 -6.33
C ILE A 72 21.73 -3.43 -7.81
N ALA A 73 20.99 -2.51 -8.43
CA ALA A 73 21.24 -2.10 -9.82
C ALA A 73 22.59 -1.38 -10.03
N LYS A 74 23.15 -0.75 -8.99
CA LYS A 74 24.49 -0.12 -9.05
C LYS A 74 25.63 -1.11 -8.87
N VAL A 75 25.42 -2.19 -8.10
CA VAL A 75 26.48 -3.16 -7.75
C VAL A 75 26.59 -4.28 -8.78
N LYS A 76 25.48 -4.68 -9.40
CA LYS A 76 25.47 -5.74 -10.43
C LYS A 76 25.29 -5.11 -11.81
N GLU A 77 26.41 -4.75 -12.44
CA GLU A 77 26.44 -4.55 -13.89
C GLU A 77 25.94 -5.83 -14.58
N VAL A 78 24.76 -5.76 -15.19
CA VAL A 78 24.32 -6.69 -16.24
C VAL A 78 24.19 -8.17 -15.80
N LYS A 79 23.09 -8.53 -15.10
CA LYS A 79 22.43 -9.88 -15.19
C LYS A 79 21.19 -10.11 -14.30
N SER A 80 20.77 -9.17 -13.44
CA SER A 80 19.67 -9.41 -12.48
C SER A 80 18.32 -8.81 -12.86
N GLY A 81 17.97 -8.76 -14.16
CA GLY A 81 16.67 -8.22 -14.62
C GLY A 81 15.47 -8.85 -13.91
N LEU A 82 15.55 -10.15 -13.62
CA LEU A 82 14.53 -10.90 -12.87
C LEU A 82 14.42 -10.44 -11.40
N THR A 83 15.54 -10.24 -10.70
CA THR A 83 15.56 -9.76 -9.31
C THR A 83 14.99 -8.34 -9.21
N ILE A 84 15.33 -7.47 -10.17
CA ILE A 84 14.82 -6.09 -10.22
C ILE A 84 13.31 -6.06 -10.49
N LEU A 85 12.79 -7.01 -11.27
CA LEU A 85 11.36 -7.19 -11.52
C LEU A 85 10.63 -7.66 -10.26
N HIS A 86 11.13 -8.71 -9.60
CA HIS A 86 10.55 -9.21 -8.33
C HIS A 86 10.53 -8.13 -7.25
N LEU A 87 11.62 -7.38 -7.06
CA LEU A 87 11.66 -6.28 -6.08
C LEU A 87 10.61 -5.19 -6.36
N ARG A 88 10.32 -4.94 -7.64
CA ARG A 88 9.28 -3.99 -8.05
C ARG A 88 7.89 -4.55 -7.75
N GLU A 89 7.64 -5.82 -8.06
CA GLU A 89 6.36 -6.48 -7.81
C GLU A 89 6.08 -6.59 -6.31
N SER A 90 7.07 -6.98 -5.49
CA SER A 90 6.94 -7.00 -4.03
C SER A 90 6.66 -5.61 -3.46
N HIS A 91 7.32 -4.56 -3.96
CA HIS A 91 7.03 -3.17 -3.55
C HIS A 91 5.56 -2.81 -3.83
N ILE A 92 5.06 -3.11 -5.03
CA ILE A 92 3.67 -2.83 -5.43
C ILE A 92 2.68 -3.64 -4.58
N ALA A 93 2.93 -4.95 -4.41
CA ALA A 93 2.07 -5.82 -3.61
C ALA A 93 2.00 -5.38 -2.15
N LEU A 94 3.14 -5.08 -1.53
CA LEU A 94 3.19 -4.57 -0.15
C LEU A 94 2.47 -3.23 -0.01
N GLY A 95 2.59 -2.34 -1.01
CA GLY A 95 1.88 -1.06 -1.03
C GLY A 95 0.36 -1.24 -1.05
N TRP A 96 -0.14 -2.17 -1.87
CA TRP A 96 -1.58 -2.46 -1.92
C TRP A 96 -2.11 -3.13 -0.65
N ILE A 97 -1.37 -4.08 -0.06
CA ILE A 97 -1.76 -4.73 1.19
C ILE A 97 -1.76 -3.71 2.34
N SER A 98 -0.72 -2.87 2.41
CA SER A 98 -0.64 -1.78 3.39
C SER A 98 -1.84 -0.83 3.25
N PHE A 99 -2.18 -0.41 2.03
CA PHE A 99 -3.34 0.43 1.77
C PHE A 99 -4.66 -0.23 2.19
N ALA A 100 -4.87 -1.50 1.84
CA ALA A 100 -6.10 -2.21 2.18
C ALA A 100 -6.32 -2.32 3.69
N ILE A 101 -5.27 -2.68 4.43
CA ILE A 101 -5.30 -2.77 5.89
C ILE A 101 -5.50 -1.37 6.51
N GLY A 102 -4.76 -0.37 6.01
CA GLY A 102 -4.84 1.00 6.49
C GLY A 102 -6.23 1.60 6.28
N LEU A 103 -6.85 1.33 5.13
CA LEU A 103 -8.22 1.77 4.83
C LEU A 103 -9.24 1.12 5.77
N GLY A 104 -9.12 -0.19 6.04
CA GLY A 104 -9.98 -0.87 7.01
C GLY A 104 -9.86 -0.28 8.42
N HIS A 105 -8.63 0.01 8.86
CA HIS A 105 -8.34 0.72 10.11
C HIS A 105 -9.00 2.10 10.14
N SER A 106 -8.81 2.92 9.11
CA SER A 106 -9.44 4.24 9.04
C SER A 106 -10.96 4.17 9.08
N ILE A 107 -11.57 3.27 8.30
CA ILE A 107 -13.03 3.13 8.24
C ILE A 107 -13.60 2.71 9.59
N PHE A 108 -12.94 1.79 10.30
CA PHE A 108 -13.38 1.40 11.65
C PHE A 108 -13.46 2.60 12.59
N PHE A 109 -12.41 3.42 12.66
CA PHE A 109 -12.37 4.60 13.54
C PHE A 109 -13.29 5.73 13.08
N ILE A 110 -13.57 5.85 11.78
CA ILE A 110 -14.53 6.80 11.24
C ILE A 110 -15.97 6.40 11.60
N VAL A 111 -16.32 5.13 11.39
CA VAL A 111 -17.69 4.64 11.58
C VAL A 111 -18.07 4.57 13.06
N ASN A 112 -17.13 4.18 13.92
CA ASN A 112 -17.43 3.95 15.34
C ASN A 112 -17.16 5.18 16.24
N ASP A 113 -16.67 6.29 15.67
CA ASP A 113 -16.35 7.56 16.35
C ASP A 113 -15.58 7.39 17.69
N LEU A 114 -14.68 6.40 17.75
CA LEU A 114 -13.95 6.03 18.97
C LEU A 114 -12.74 6.92 19.26
N GLY A 115 -12.59 8.03 18.54
CA GLY A 115 -11.33 8.77 18.44
C GLY A 115 -11.27 10.06 19.24
N ARG A 116 -10.06 10.41 19.71
CA ARG A 116 -9.76 11.75 20.23
C ARG A 116 -9.58 12.71 19.03
N PRO A 117 -10.14 13.94 19.06
CA PRO A 117 -10.15 14.84 17.90
C PRO A 117 -8.77 15.07 17.26
N SER A 118 -7.72 15.20 18.08
CA SER A 118 -6.35 15.44 17.61
C SER A 118 -5.71 14.22 16.94
N ARG A 119 -6.00 12.99 17.41
CA ARG A 119 -5.48 11.75 16.82
C ARG A 119 -6.18 11.42 15.50
N ASN A 120 -7.47 11.78 15.39
CA ASN A 120 -8.23 11.59 14.15
C ASN A 120 -7.72 12.50 13.03
N PHE A 121 -7.31 13.73 13.36
CA PHE A 121 -6.80 14.69 12.37
C PHE A 121 -5.54 14.17 11.65
N THR A 122 -4.56 13.65 12.38
CA THR A 122 -3.36 13.07 11.76
C THR A 122 -3.68 11.81 10.96
N GLY A 123 -4.70 11.04 11.37
CA GLY A 123 -5.22 9.89 10.63
C GLY A 123 -5.86 10.26 9.29
N TYR A 124 -6.67 11.33 9.25
CA TYR A 124 -7.26 11.85 8.01
C TYR A 124 -6.20 12.33 7.03
N ILE A 125 -5.20 13.06 7.52
CA ILE A 125 -4.08 13.50 6.70
C ILE A 125 -3.32 12.29 6.14
N ALA A 126 -3.02 11.29 6.97
CA ALA A 126 -2.34 10.08 6.54
C ALA A 126 -3.12 9.35 5.44
N LEU A 127 -4.45 9.23 5.57
CA LEU A 127 -5.32 8.60 4.58
C LEU A 127 -5.30 9.36 3.24
N ILE A 128 -5.41 10.69 3.26
CA ILE A 128 -5.34 11.52 2.05
C ILE A 128 -4.01 11.32 1.33
N ILE A 129 -2.91 11.33 2.07
CA ILE A 129 -1.57 11.18 1.48
C ILE A 129 -1.39 9.76 0.94
N MET A 130 -1.93 8.75 1.62
CA MET A 130 -1.91 7.37 1.13
C MET A 130 -2.66 7.24 -0.21
N LEU A 131 -3.82 7.91 -0.35
CA LEU A 131 -4.54 8.00 -1.62
C LEU A 131 -3.68 8.67 -2.71
N LEU A 132 -2.97 9.75 -2.40
CA LEU A 132 -2.05 10.41 -3.35
C LEU A 132 -0.89 9.49 -3.77
N VAL A 133 -0.36 8.65 -2.89
CA VAL A 133 0.66 7.63 -3.23
C VAL A 133 0.08 6.63 -4.23
N ILE A 134 -1.13 6.11 -3.99
CA ILE A 134 -1.77 5.15 -4.90
C ILE A 134 -2.08 5.79 -6.26
N LEU A 135 -2.66 7.00 -6.27
CA LEU A 135 -2.97 7.73 -7.50
C LEU A 135 -1.71 8.02 -8.32
N SER A 136 -0.63 8.49 -7.70
CA SER A 136 0.64 8.71 -8.39
C SER A 136 1.25 7.41 -8.93
N GLY A 137 1.10 6.29 -8.21
CA GLY A 137 1.46 4.95 -8.70
C GLY A 137 0.64 4.50 -9.92
N ALA A 138 -0.67 4.79 -9.93
CA ALA A 138 -1.54 4.53 -11.08
C ALA A 138 -1.16 5.41 -12.29
N MET A 139 -0.94 6.71 -12.07
CA MET A 139 -0.47 7.63 -13.12
C MET A 139 0.86 7.19 -13.73
N TYR A 140 1.77 6.64 -12.92
CA TYR A 140 3.03 6.06 -13.39
C TYR A 140 2.79 4.87 -14.32
N LYS A 141 1.86 3.97 -13.98
CA LYS A 141 1.50 2.81 -14.80
C LYS A 141 0.88 3.23 -16.14
N HIS A 142 0.01 4.22 -16.12
CA HIS A 142 -0.70 4.71 -17.31
C HIS A 142 0.07 5.75 -18.14
N LYS A 143 1.30 6.10 -17.71
CA LYS A 143 2.18 7.08 -18.40
C LYS A 143 1.50 8.44 -18.66
N VAL A 144 0.66 8.89 -17.71
CA VAL A 144 -0.11 10.14 -17.84
C VAL A 144 0.81 11.37 -17.91
N LEU A 145 1.94 11.34 -17.20
CA LEU A 145 2.98 12.38 -17.21
C LEU A 145 4.36 11.77 -17.46
N LYS A 146 5.38 12.64 -17.62
CA LYS A 146 6.78 12.22 -17.74
C LYS A 146 7.18 11.30 -16.59
N VAL A 147 7.70 10.12 -16.94
CA VAL A 147 8.07 9.04 -16.01
C VAL A 147 9.05 9.49 -14.93
N SER A 148 10.01 10.37 -15.29
CA SER A 148 10.99 10.93 -14.35
C SER A 148 10.31 11.78 -13.26
N VAL A 149 9.35 12.61 -13.66
CA VAL A 149 8.61 13.52 -12.78
C VAL A 149 7.74 12.73 -11.81
N ILE A 150 6.91 11.80 -12.31
CA ILE A 150 6.04 10.98 -11.44
C ILE A 150 6.86 10.19 -10.43
N LYS A 151 7.99 9.61 -10.86
CA LYS A 151 8.85 8.83 -9.97
C LYS A 151 9.44 9.66 -8.83
N GLN A 152 9.79 10.91 -9.09
CA GLN A 152 10.29 11.82 -8.06
C GLN A 152 9.17 12.23 -7.10
N TRP A 153 8.01 12.64 -7.61
CA TRP A 153 6.84 12.99 -6.78
C TRP A 153 6.35 11.82 -5.93
N HIS A 154 6.21 10.63 -6.51
CA HIS A 154 5.79 9.43 -5.78
C HIS A 154 6.73 9.12 -4.61
N LEU A 155 8.04 9.28 -4.80
CA LEU A 155 9.03 9.10 -3.73
C LEU A 155 8.88 10.16 -2.63
N VAL A 156 8.71 11.44 -3.00
CA VAL A 156 8.52 12.53 -2.04
C VAL A 156 7.26 12.30 -1.20
N ILE A 157 6.13 12.03 -1.86
CA ILE A 157 4.84 11.76 -1.19
C ILE A 157 4.96 10.53 -0.28
N ALA A 158 5.62 9.46 -0.74
CA ALA A 158 5.85 8.27 0.09
C ALA A 158 6.71 8.55 1.33
N CYS A 159 7.76 9.37 1.21
CA CYS A 159 8.56 9.78 2.37
C CYS A 159 7.74 10.64 3.35
N VAL A 160 6.94 11.57 2.84
CA VAL A 160 6.03 12.39 3.66
C VAL A 160 5.00 11.51 4.38
N LEU A 161 4.44 10.51 3.69
CA LEU A 161 3.52 9.53 4.28
C LEU A 161 4.16 8.81 5.46
N VAL A 162 5.39 8.29 5.30
CA VAL A 162 6.11 7.62 6.40
C VAL A 162 6.31 8.56 7.58
N GLY A 163 6.71 9.82 7.33
CA GLY A 163 6.88 10.81 8.40
C GLY A 163 5.58 11.06 9.18
N ILE A 164 4.45 11.21 8.49
CA ILE A 164 3.15 11.44 9.12
C ILE A 164 2.64 10.18 9.84
N MET A 165 2.85 8.99 9.25
CA MET A 165 2.52 7.72 9.90
C MET A 165 3.27 7.54 11.21
N LEU A 166 4.56 7.92 11.27
CA LEU A 166 5.34 7.86 12.52
C LEU A 166 4.81 8.80 13.62
N VAL A 167 4.25 9.95 13.24
CA VAL A 167 3.62 10.90 14.17
C VAL A 167 2.22 10.42 14.60
N HIS A 168 1.55 9.62 13.77
CA HIS A 168 0.18 9.17 14.02
C HIS A 168 0.07 7.94 14.96
N ILE A 169 1.14 7.15 15.10
CA ILE A 169 1.22 5.99 16.02
C ILE A 169 0.82 6.41 17.44
#